data_AF-A0A9D2EFV1-F1
#
_entry.id   AF-A0A9D2EFV1-F1
#
_cell.length_a   1.000
_cell.length_b   1.000
_cell.length_c   1.000
_cell.angle_alpha   90.00
_cell.angle_beta   90.00
_cell.angle_gamma   90.00
#
_symmetry.space_group_name_H-M   'P 1'
#
loop_
_entity.id
_entity.type
_entity.pdbx_description
1 polymer ?
#
loop_
_entity_poly.entity_id
_entity_poly.type
_entity_poly.pdbx_seq_one_letter_code
_entity_poly.pdbx_strand_id
1 'polypeptide(L)'
;IASRGLYPAIDPLASTSRILDPQYVGEEHYRVANQVKAILQKNKELQDIIAILGIDELSEEDKVTVNRARRIEQFLSQNTYMAEKFTSVPGSTVPLSETIEAFSKIADGEFDHIAEQAFFNIGGLEDLEKNWQRLQSED
;
A
#
# COMPACT_ATOMS: atom_id res chain seq x y z
N ILE A 1 -11.48 -7.06 1.84
CA ILE A 1 -10.28 -6.52 2.53
C ILE A 1 -9.92 -7.39 3.72
N ALA A 2 -10.78 -7.57 4.73
CA ALA A 2 -10.52 -8.51 5.84
C ALA A 2 -10.25 -9.96 5.40
N SER A 3 -10.93 -10.43 4.34
CA SER A 3 -10.71 -11.76 3.74
C SER A 3 -9.31 -11.97 3.15
N ARG A 4 -8.56 -10.87 2.90
CA ARG A 4 -7.18 -10.90 2.39
C ARG A 4 -6.13 -10.81 3.51
N GLY A 5 -6.56 -10.80 4.78
CA GLY A 5 -5.66 -10.70 5.93
C GLY A 5 -5.08 -9.30 6.17
N LEU A 6 -5.55 -8.28 5.45
CA LEU A 6 -5.09 -6.90 5.58
C LEU A 6 -5.83 -6.20 6.73
N TYR A 7 -5.08 -5.76 7.75
CA TYR A 7 -5.60 -5.06 8.92
C TYR A 7 -4.88 -3.73 9.15
N PRO A 8 -5.61 -2.64 9.47
CA PRO A 8 -7.05 -2.57 9.68
C PRO A 8 -7.85 -2.72 8.37
N ALA A 9 -9.02 -3.35 8.42
CA ALA A 9 -9.81 -3.68 7.24
C ALA A 9 -10.62 -2.48 6.70
N ILE A 10 -9.94 -1.37 6.45
CA ILE A 10 -10.51 -0.11 5.92
C ILE A 10 -10.57 -0.19 4.40
N ASP A 11 -11.69 0.24 3.81
CA ASP A 11 -11.81 0.40 2.35
C ASP A 11 -11.31 1.80 1.94
N PRO A 12 -10.15 1.91 1.27
CA PRO A 12 -9.55 3.19 0.92
C PRO A 12 -10.31 3.95 -0.19
N LEU A 13 -11.12 3.25 -0.99
CA LEU A 13 -11.92 3.85 -2.06
C LEU A 13 -13.29 4.29 -1.55
N ALA A 14 -13.87 3.56 -0.58
CA ALA A 14 -15.13 3.94 0.05
C ALA A 14 -14.96 5.01 1.15
N SER A 15 -13.77 5.10 1.77
CA SER A 15 -13.50 6.07 2.84
C SER A 15 -13.29 7.49 2.29
N THR A 16 -14.03 8.43 2.86
CA THR A 16 -13.98 9.85 2.46
C THR A 16 -13.83 10.76 3.68
N SER A 17 -13.28 11.95 3.45
CA SER A 17 -13.12 12.98 4.46
C SER A 17 -13.36 14.35 3.83
N ARG A 18 -14.11 15.21 4.52
CA ARG A 18 -14.36 16.60 4.07
C ARG A 18 -13.11 17.47 4.12
N ILE A 19 -12.14 17.13 4.96
CA ILE A 19 -10.91 17.91 5.14
C ILE A 19 -9.78 17.44 4.22
N LEU A 20 -10.01 16.44 3.37
CA LEU A 20 -9.05 16.08 2.32
C LEU A 20 -9.14 17.09 1.18
N ASP A 21 -8.63 18.29 1.46
CA ASP A 21 -8.59 19.45 0.57
C ASP A 21 -7.24 20.16 0.78
N PRO A 22 -6.55 20.61 -0.29
CA PRO A 22 -5.24 21.25 -0.19
C PRO A 22 -5.18 22.41 0.80
N GLN A 23 -6.28 23.14 1.01
CA GLN A 23 -6.35 24.26 1.95
C GLN A 23 -6.22 23.83 3.41
N TYR A 24 -6.56 22.58 3.74
CA TYR A 24 -6.50 22.06 5.11
C TYR A 24 -5.30 21.13 5.34
N VAL A 25 -5.02 20.24 4.38
CA VAL A 25 -3.96 19.21 4.54
C VAL A 25 -2.65 19.55 3.84
N GLY A 26 -2.63 20.63 3.05
CA GLY A 26 -1.52 20.98 2.17
C GLY A 26 -1.56 20.24 0.83
N GLU A 27 -0.91 20.83 -0.17
CA GLU A 27 -0.87 20.32 -1.55
C GLU A 27 -0.30 18.91 -1.64
N GLU A 28 0.80 18.65 -0.92
CA GLU A 28 1.52 17.39 -1.05
C GLU A 28 0.72 16.20 -0.50
N HIS A 29 0.12 16.35 0.68
CA HIS A 29 -0.75 15.31 1.24
C HIS A 29 -1.95 15.06 0.30
N TYR A 30 -2.58 16.12 -0.19
CA TYR A 30 -3.71 15.98 -1.12
C TYR A 30 -3.31 15.27 -2.42
N ARG A 31 -2.18 15.65 -3.02
CA ARG A 31 -1.65 15.05 -4.25
C ARG A 31 -1.39 13.56 -4.06
N VAL A 32 -0.62 13.19 -3.03
CA VAL A 32 -0.25 11.79 -2.75
C VAL A 32 -1.50 10.95 -2.49
N ALA A 33 -2.44 11.44 -1.68
CA ALA A 33 -3.68 10.71 -1.39
C ALA A 33 -4.52 10.45 -2.65
N ASN A 34 -4.62 11.42 -3.56
CA ASN A 34 -5.34 11.24 -4.82
C ASN A 34 -4.60 10.31 -5.78
N GLN A 35 -3.28 10.36 -5.84
CA GLN A 35 -2.47 9.46 -6.66
C GLN A 35 -2.64 8.00 -6.20
N VAL A 36 -2.57 7.76 -4.89
CA VAL A 36 -2.84 6.44 -4.30
C VAL A 36 -4.24 5.95 -4.65
N LYS A 37 -5.27 6.80 -4.50
CA LYS A 37 -6.65 6.45 -4.89
C LYS A 37 -6.79 6.14 -6.38
N ALA A 38 -6.13 6.88 -7.25
CA ALA A 38 -6.16 6.65 -8.69
C ALA A 38 -5.56 5.27 -9.05
N ILE A 39 -4.42 4.92 -8.46
CA ILE A 39 -3.79 3.59 -8.65
C ILE A 39 -4.72 2.47 -8.18
N LEU A 40 -5.31 2.61 -6.98
CA LEU A 40 -6.22 1.61 -6.44
C LEU A 40 -7.51 1.47 -7.26
N GLN A 41 -8.04 2.59 -7.76
CA GLN A 41 -9.22 2.60 -8.63
C GLN A 41 -8.93 1.91 -9.97
N LYS A 42 -7.79 2.22 -10.60
CA LYS A 42 -7.37 1.56 -11.84
C LYS A 42 -7.13 0.07 -11.63
N ASN A 43 -6.51 -0.34 -10.53
CA ASN A 43 -6.37 -1.77 -10.19
C ASN A 43 -7.73 -2.45 -10.06
N LYS A 44 -8.71 -1.81 -9.38
CA LYS A 44 -10.07 -2.35 -9.25
C LYS A 44 -10.73 -2.59 -10.61
N GLU A 45 -10.56 -1.67 -11.56
CA GLU A 45 -11.06 -1.83 -12.94
C GLU A 45 -10.38 -2.99 -13.68
N LEU A 46 -9.08 -3.19 -13.43
CA LEU A 46 -8.31 -4.28 -14.03
C LEU A 46 -8.61 -5.65 -13.40
N GLN A 47 -9.13 -5.72 -12.17
CA GLN A 47 -9.44 -6.99 -11.50
C GLN A 47 -10.47 -7.83 -12.27
N ASP A 48 -11.48 -7.20 -12.89
CA ASP A 48 -12.48 -7.93 -13.68
C ASP A 48 -11.85 -8.56 -14.92
N ILE A 49 -10.91 -7.86 -15.55
CA ILE A 49 -10.13 -8.38 -16.70
C ILE A 49 -9.24 -9.53 -16.25
N ILE A 50 -8.50 -9.35 -15.15
CA ILE A 50 -7.62 -10.37 -14.56
C ILE A 50 -8.40 -11.64 -14.21
N ALA A 51 -9.61 -11.51 -13.67
CA ALA A 51 -10.44 -12.65 -13.29
C ALA A 51 -10.88 -13.50 -14.49
N ILE A 52 -10.94 -12.92 -15.70
CA ILE A 52 -11.38 -13.60 -16.92
C ILE A 52 -10.18 -14.09 -17.74
N LEU A 53 -9.19 -13.23 -17.96
CA LEU A 53 -8.09 -13.44 -18.90
C LEU A 53 -6.76 -13.81 -18.22
N GLY A 54 -6.59 -13.50 -16.94
CA GLY A 54 -5.32 -13.58 -16.24
C GLY A 54 -4.49 -12.30 -16.34
N ILE A 55 -3.46 -12.19 -15.50
CA ILE A 55 -2.60 -11.00 -15.42
C ILE A 55 -1.65 -10.86 -16.61
N ASP A 56 -1.29 -11.97 -17.25
CA ASP A 56 -0.32 -12.00 -18.35
C ASP A 56 -0.83 -11.28 -19.60
N GLU A 57 -2.15 -11.20 -19.76
CA GLU A 57 -2.86 -10.56 -20.88
C GLU A 57 -2.98 -9.03 -20.74
N LEU A 58 -2.56 -8.46 -19.61
CA LEU A 58 -2.53 -7.01 -19.42
C LEU A 58 -1.36 -6.37 -20.19
N SER A 59 -1.51 -5.09 -20.52
CA SER A 59 -0.38 -4.28 -21.01
C SER A 59 0.72 -4.19 -19.93
N GLU A 60 1.97 -3.96 -20.34
CA GLU A 60 3.07 -3.81 -19.36
C GLU A 60 2.83 -2.64 -18.39
N GLU A 61 2.20 -1.55 -18.84
CA GLU A 61 1.81 -0.42 -18.00
C GLU A 61 0.73 -0.81 -16.96
N ASP A 62 -0.28 -1.58 -17.39
CA ASP A 62 -1.32 -2.08 -16.48
C ASP A 62 -0.75 -3.08 -15.48
N LYS A 63 0.20 -3.94 -15.88
CA LYS A 63 0.92 -4.85 -14.97
C LYS A 63 1.68 -4.07 -13.90
N VAL A 64 2.39 -3.01 -14.28
CA VAL A 64 3.06 -2.11 -13.32
C VAL A 64 2.04 -1.50 -12.36
N THR A 65 0.91 -1.01 -12.88
CA THR A 65 -0.15 -0.42 -12.05
C THR A 65 -0.73 -1.42 -11.04
N VAL A 66 -1.00 -2.65 -11.47
CA VAL A 66 -1.50 -3.73 -10.60
C VAL A 66 -0.47 -4.06 -9.51
N ASN A 67 0.81 -4.18 -9.88
CA ASN A 67 1.86 -4.49 -8.91
C ASN A 67 2.04 -3.37 -7.87
N ARG A 68 2.01 -2.10 -8.30
CA ARG A 68 2.03 -0.95 -7.37
C ARG A 68 0.80 -0.93 -6.48
N ALA A 69 -0.38 -1.19 -7.03
CA ALA A 69 -1.60 -1.26 -6.24
C ALA A 69 -1.54 -2.35 -5.17
N ARG A 70 -1.01 -3.53 -5.50
CA ARG A 70 -0.80 -4.61 -4.51
C ARG A 70 0.13 -4.18 -3.38
N ARG A 71 1.25 -3.52 -3.69
CA ARG A 71 2.17 -2.96 -2.68
C ARG A 71 1.48 -1.92 -1.80
N ILE A 72 0.70 -1.02 -2.38
CA ILE A 72 -0.09 -0.02 -1.65
C ILE A 72 -1.10 -0.71 -0.72
N GLU A 73 -1.85 -1.70 -1.21
CA GLU A 73 -2.82 -2.45 -0.40
C GLU A 73 -2.15 -3.16 0.79
N GLN A 74 -0.96 -3.75 0.57
CA GLN A 74 -0.17 -4.37 1.63
C GLN A 74 0.31 -3.32 2.64
N PHE A 75 0.85 -2.19 2.16
CA PHE A 75 1.39 -1.12 3.01
C PHE A 75 0.32 -0.32 3.78
N LEU A 76 -0.94 -0.37 3.33
CA LEU A 76 -2.08 0.14 4.10
C LEU A 76 -2.41 -0.75 5.31
N SER A 77 -1.90 -1.98 5.36
CA SER A 77 -1.92 -2.79 6.58
C SER A 77 -0.79 -2.37 7.52
N GLN A 78 -1.08 -2.34 8.82
CA GLN A 78 -0.12 -1.90 9.82
C GLN A 78 -0.12 -2.84 11.03
N ASN A 79 1.07 -3.10 11.55
CA ASN A 79 1.29 -3.73 12.85
C ASN A 79 0.73 -2.85 13.98
N THR A 80 -0.48 -3.18 14.46
CA THR A 80 -1.11 -2.46 15.57
C THR A 80 -0.67 -3.01 16.93
N TYR A 81 -0.56 -2.13 17.93
CA TYR A 81 -0.23 -2.54 19.32
C TYR A 81 -1.19 -3.59 19.91
N MET A 82 -2.46 -3.59 19.47
CA MET A 82 -3.43 -4.59 19.93
C MET A 82 -3.21 -5.97 19.29
N ALA A 83 -2.65 -6.01 18.08
CA ALA A 83 -2.41 -7.24 17.32
C ALA A 83 -1.11 -7.96 17.72
N GLU A 84 -0.21 -7.31 18.46
CA GLU A 84 1.08 -7.87 18.88
C GLU A 84 0.95 -9.23 19.57
N LYS A 85 -0.07 -9.39 20.43
CA LYS A 85 -0.33 -10.65 21.15
C LYS A 85 -0.68 -11.82 20.24
N PHE A 86 -1.14 -11.56 19.01
CA PHE A 86 -1.58 -12.57 18.05
C PHE A 86 -0.58 -12.78 16.92
N THR A 87 0.16 -11.74 16.57
CA THR A 87 1.08 -11.73 15.42
C THR A 87 2.55 -11.91 15.83
N SER A 88 2.88 -11.68 17.10
CA SER A 88 4.26 -11.55 17.60
C SER A 88 5.07 -10.46 16.89
N VAL A 89 4.41 -9.55 16.17
CA VAL A 89 5.01 -8.37 15.54
C VAL A 89 4.75 -7.17 16.44
N PRO A 90 5.79 -6.48 16.94
CA PRO A 90 5.63 -5.28 17.76
C PRO A 90 4.80 -4.23 17.02
N GLY A 91 3.89 -3.57 17.72
CA GLY A 91 3.09 -2.50 17.14
C GLY A 91 3.93 -1.25 16.81
N SER A 92 3.49 -0.48 15.81
CA SER A 92 4.17 0.75 15.38
C SER A 92 3.26 1.98 15.42
N THR A 93 3.88 3.16 15.47
CA THR A 93 3.25 4.45 15.17
C THR A 93 4.04 5.09 14.05
N VAL A 94 3.36 5.53 12.98
CA VAL A 94 3.99 6.15 11.82
C VAL A 94 3.65 7.65 11.79
N PRO A 95 4.65 8.55 11.79
CA PRO A 95 4.41 9.98 11.63
C PRO A 95 3.77 10.33 10.29
N LEU A 96 2.91 11.36 10.28
CA LEU A 96 2.20 11.80 9.08
C LEU A 96 3.15 12.13 7.91
N SER A 97 4.26 12.83 8.18
CA SER A 97 5.25 13.17 7.16
C SER A 97 5.86 11.94 6.50
N GLU A 98 6.20 10.92 7.31
CA GLU A 98 6.75 9.65 6.83
C GLU A 98 5.72 8.85 6.04
N THR A 99 4.44 8.89 6.46
CA THR A 99 3.34 8.27 5.69
C THR A 99 3.23 8.89 4.30
N ILE A 100 3.20 10.22 4.21
CA ILE A 100 3.08 10.94 2.93
C ILE A 100 4.27 10.62 2.03
N GLU A 101 5.49 10.69 2.57
CA GLU A 101 6.72 10.37 1.83
C GLU A 101 6.71 8.92 1.32
N ALA A 102 6.38 7.97 2.19
CA ALA A 102 6.34 6.56 1.83
C ALA A 102 5.35 6.27 0.70
N PHE A 103 4.12 6.78 0.81
CA PHE A 103 3.12 6.57 -0.23
C PHE A 103 3.46 7.29 -1.54
N SER A 104 4.12 8.46 -1.52
CA SER A 104 4.62 9.09 -2.75
C SER A 104 5.63 8.18 -3.44
N LYS A 105 6.66 7.74 -2.72
CA LYS A 105 7.73 6.87 -3.27
C LYS A 105 7.18 5.57 -3.86
N ILE A 106 6.22 4.93 -3.18
CA ILE A 106 5.56 3.72 -3.68
C ILE A 106 4.76 4.03 -4.96
N ALA A 107 4.00 5.12 -4.97
CA ALA A 107 3.18 5.49 -6.12
C ALA A 107 4.02 5.91 -7.34
N ASP A 108 5.15 6.56 -7.10
CA ASP A 108 6.11 7.02 -8.10
C ASP A 108 6.97 5.86 -8.67
N GLY A 109 6.98 4.71 -7.99
CA GLY A 109 7.62 3.48 -8.45
C GLY A 109 9.04 3.24 -7.95
N GLU A 110 9.50 4.02 -6.96
CA GLU A 110 10.85 3.86 -6.40
C GLU A 110 11.07 2.45 -5.82
N PHE A 111 9.99 1.79 -5.39
CA PHE A 111 10.02 0.45 -4.81
C PHE A 111 9.49 -0.66 -5.73
N ASP A 112 9.46 -0.44 -7.05
CA ASP A 112 8.96 -1.44 -8.01
C ASP A 112 9.79 -2.74 -8.06
N HIS A 113 11.03 -2.68 -7.56
CA HIS A 113 11.94 -3.81 -7.44
C HIS A 113 11.73 -4.64 -6.15
N ILE A 114 10.94 -4.15 -5.19
CA ILE A 114 10.69 -4.83 -3.92
C ILE A 114 9.46 -5.74 -4.03
N ALA A 115 9.55 -6.95 -3.47
CA ALA A 115 8.45 -7.90 -3.43
C ALA A 115 7.28 -7.38 -2.56
N GLU A 116 6.03 -7.62 -2.97
CA GLU A 116 4.84 -7.11 -2.27
C GLU A 116 4.71 -7.62 -0.82
N GLN A 117 5.29 -8.78 -0.53
CA GLN A 117 5.32 -9.40 0.79
C GLN A 117 6.10 -8.57 1.81
N ALA A 118 7.08 -7.77 1.36
CA ALA A 118 7.87 -6.92 2.25
C ALA A 118 7.03 -5.80 2.88
N PHE A 119 5.93 -5.40 2.21
CA PHE A 119 5.03 -4.33 2.62
C PHE A 119 3.94 -4.76 3.60
N PHE A 120 3.84 -6.07 3.91
CA PHE A 120 2.76 -6.60 4.72
C PHE A 120 3.00 -6.37 6.22
N ASN A 121 2.00 -5.81 6.91
CA ASN A 121 1.95 -5.69 8.37
C ASN A 121 3.19 -5.04 9.00
N ILE A 122 3.61 -3.90 8.43
CA ILE A 122 4.75 -3.09 8.88
C ILE A 122 4.34 -1.67 9.28
N GLY A 123 5.25 -0.90 9.88
CA GLY A 123 5.04 0.51 10.15
C GLY A 123 5.47 1.39 8.97
N GLY A 124 6.74 1.81 9.00
CA GLY A 124 7.30 2.75 8.03
C GLY A 124 8.27 2.12 7.03
N LEU A 125 8.96 2.96 6.25
CA LEU A 125 9.97 2.52 5.27
C LEU A 125 11.18 1.83 5.91
N GLU A 126 11.50 2.13 7.17
CA GLU A 126 12.57 1.43 7.90
C GLU A 126 12.23 -0.07 8.08
N ASP A 127 10.98 -0.37 8.40
CA ASP A 127 10.51 -1.76 8.53
C ASP A 127 10.46 -2.45 7.16
N LEU A 128 10.11 -1.71 6.11
CA LEU A 128 10.13 -2.22 4.72
C LEU A 128 11.52 -2.71 4.34
N GLU A 129 12.56 -1.90 4.59
CA GLU A 129 13.94 -2.24 4.29
C GLU A 129 14.38 -3.50 5.07
N LYS A 130 14.09 -3.56 6.38
CA LYS A 130 14.40 -4.74 7.21
C LYS A 130 13.71 -6.00 6.70
N ASN A 131 12.43 -5.90 6.36
CA ASN A 131 11.66 -7.03 5.84
C ASN A 131 12.18 -7.48 4.47
N TRP A 132 12.54 -6.55 3.61
CA TRP A 132 13.08 -6.88 2.30
C TRP A 132 14.42 -7.61 2.39
N GLN A 133 15.33 -7.12 3.23
CA GLN A 133 16.61 -7.78 3.50
C GLN A 133 16.41 -9.20 4.05
N ARG A 134 15.45 -9.38 4.97
CA ARG A 134 15.12 -10.70 5.53
C ARG A 134 14.65 -11.66 4.44
N LEU A 135 13.71 -11.24 3.59
CA LEU A 135 13.21 -12.06 2.48
C LEU A 135 14.34 -12.47 1.53
N GLN A 136 15.22 -11.54 1.16
CA GLN A 136 16.39 -11.84 0.32
C GLN A 136 17.39 -12.81 0.95
N SER A 137 17.44 -12.92 2.27
CA SER A 137 18.33 -13.84 2.98
C SER A 137 17.76 -15.25 3.15
N GLU A 138 16.44 -15.40 2.96
CA GLU A 138 15.72 -16.67 3.10
C GLU A 138 15.58 -17.41 1.76
N ASP A 139 15.83 -16.72 0.63
CA ASP A 139 15.85 -17.24 -0.75
C ASP A 139 17.26 -17.70 -1.20
#